data_AF-A0A078KTW0-F1
#
_entry.id   AF-A0A078KTW0-F1
#
_cell.length_a   1.000
_cell.length_b   1.000
_cell.length_c   1.000
_cell.angle_alpha   90.00
_cell.angle_beta   90.00
_cell.angle_gamma   90.00
#
_symmetry.space_group_name_H-M   'P 1'
#
loop_
_entity.id
_entity.type
_entity.pdbx_description
1 polymer ?
#
loop_
_entity_poly.entity_id
_entity_poly.type
_entity_poly.pdbx_seq_one_letter_code
_entity_poly.pdbx_strand_id
1 'polypeptide(L)' 'MRPCFFIFGFGYTAKALAPKLIAQGFKVIGTSRTPNEKKQNNVDVELIDFDIP' A
#
# COMPACT_ATOMS: atom_id res chain seq x y z
N MET A 1 15.19 -10.11 7.78
CA MET A 1 13.78 -9.68 7.66
C MET A 1 13.75 -8.29 7.02
N ARG A 2 12.85 -8.04 6.05
CA ARG A 2 12.63 -6.69 5.48
C ARG A 2 11.61 -5.94 6.36
N PRO A 3 11.90 -4.74 6.89
CA PRO A 3 10.93 -4.02 7.72
C PRO A 3 9.70 -3.61 6.89
N CYS A 4 8.53 -3.64 7.52
CA CYS A 4 7.24 -3.47 6.85
C CYS A 4 6.43 -2.34 7.48
N PHE A 5 5.94 -1.42 6.65
CA PHE A 5 4.95 -0.42 7.03
C PHE A 5 3.56 -0.91 6.68
N PHE A 6 2.65 -0.82 7.64
CA PHE A 6 1.23 -1.09 7.44
C PHE A 6 0.44 0.23 7.52
N ILE A 7 -0.26 0.59 6.45
CA ILE A 7 -0.97 1.87 6.33
C ILE A 7 -2.49 1.63 6.30
N PHE A 8 -3.18 2.12 7.33
CA PHE A 8 -4.65 2.15 7.35
C PHE A 8 -5.16 3.30 6.47
N GLY A 9 -5.91 2.97 5.43
CA GLY A 9 -6.45 3.97 4.49
C GLY A 9 -5.40 4.46 3.49
N PHE A 10 -5.32 3.81 2.34
CA PHE A 10 -4.37 4.08 1.28
C PHE A 10 -4.83 5.24 0.37
N GLY A 11 -5.07 6.38 1.01
CA GLY A 11 -5.44 7.64 0.37
C GLY A 11 -4.25 8.40 -0.23
N TYR A 12 -4.46 9.68 -0.53
CA TYR A 12 -3.46 10.52 -1.20
C TYR A 12 -2.10 10.57 -0.49
N THR A 13 -2.09 10.71 0.83
CA THR A 13 -0.84 10.73 1.62
C THR A 13 -0.07 9.42 1.50
N ALA A 14 -0.77 8.29 1.62
CA ALA A 14 -0.16 6.96 1.50
C ALA A 14 0.41 6.73 0.09
N LYS A 15 -0.31 7.15 -0.95
CA LYS A 15 0.13 7.10 -2.35
C LYS A 15 1.41 7.91 -2.59
N ALA A 16 1.54 9.08 -1.97
CA ALA A 16 2.75 9.91 -2.08
C ALA A 16 3.93 9.36 -1.26
N LEU A 17 3.65 8.70 -0.13
CA LEU A 17 4.67 8.17 0.77
C LEU A 17 5.25 6.82 0.33
N ALA A 18 4.41 5.92 -0.17
CA ALA A 18 4.79 4.53 -0.46
C ALA A 18 5.99 4.39 -1.41
N PRO A 19 6.11 5.14 -2.52
CA PRO A 19 7.28 5.05 -3.39
C PRO A 19 8.60 5.38 -2.67
N LYS A 20 8.58 6.33 -1.73
CA LYS A 20 9.76 6.72 -0.94
C LYS A 20 10.18 5.62 0.03
N LEU A 21 9.21 4.96 0.67
CA LEU A 21 9.47 3.83 1.56
C LEU A 21 10.01 2.62 0.78
N ILE A 22 9.42 2.33 -0.38
CA ILE A 22 9.87 1.23 -1.25
C ILE A 22 11.29 1.48 -1.76
N ALA A 23 11.62 2.70 -2.18
CA ALA A 23 12.97 3.06 -2.61
C ALA A 23 14.03 2.89 -1.50
N GLN A 24 13.63 2.98 -0.23
CA GLN A 24 14.49 2.72 0.93
C GLN A 24 14.55 1.22 1.31
N GLY A 25 13.91 0.34 0.53
CA GLY A 25 13.90 -1.10 0.75
C GLY A 25 12.84 -1.59 1.73
N PHE A 26 11.88 -0.77 2.12
CA PHE A 26 10.78 -1.19 2.99
C PHE A 26 9.69 -1.95 2.21
N LYS A 27 9.02 -2.91 2.88
CA LYS A 27 7.73 -3.43 2.41
C LYS A 27 6.63 -2.44 2.81
N VAL A 28 5.68 -2.18 1.91
CA VAL A 28 4.49 -1.38 2.22
C VAL A 28 3.26 -2.22 1.96
N ILE A 29 2.44 -2.36 3.01
CA ILE A 29 1.13 -2.99 2.95
C ILE A 29 0.11 -1.94 3.41
N GLY A 30 -1.11 -1.94 2.85
CA GLY A 30 -2.15 -1.03 3.34
C GLY A 30 -3.56 -1.50 3.08
N THR A 31 -4.53 -0.67 3.44
CA THR A 31 -5.97 -0.98 3.30
C THR A 31 -6.65 0.12 2.50
N SER A 32 -7.67 -0.16 1.71
CA SER A 32 -8.44 0.88 1.01
C SER A 32 -9.91 0.51 0.98
N ARG A 33 -10.78 1.52 1.06
CA ARG A 33 -12.24 1.35 0.85
C ARG A 33 -12.58 0.92 -0.58
N THR A 34 -11.70 1.23 -1.53
CA THR A 34 -11.82 0.86 -2.94
C THR A 34 -10.66 -0.05 -3.36
N PRO A 35 -10.69 -1.33 -2.97
CA PRO A 35 -9.63 -2.27 -3.26
C PRO A 35 -9.51 -2.61 -4.76
N ASN A 36 -10.57 -2.44 -5.55
CA ASN A 36 -10.51 -2.75 -6.98
C ASN A 36 -9.89 -1.65 -7.86
N GLU A 37 -9.62 -0.45 -7.35
CA GLU A 37 -8.93 0.61 -8.11
C GLU A 37 -7.41 0.36 -8.26
N LYS A 38 -6.92 -0.73 -7.66
CA LYS A 38 -5.51 -0.90 -7.30
C LYS A 38 -4.58 -1.46 -8.37
N LYS A 39 -5.07 -1.85 -9.55
CA LYS A 39 -4.18 -2.28 -10.66
C LYS A 39 -3.56 -1.12 -11.45
N GLN A 40 -3.92 0.13 -11.16
CA GLN A 40 -3.50 1.28 -11.98
C GLN A 40 -2.21 1.99 -11.54
N ASN A 41 -1.63 1.67 -10.39
CA ASN A 41 -0.40 2.30 -9.96
C ASN A 41 0.74 1.28 -9.94
N ASN A 42 1.77 1.49 -10.77
CA ASN A 42 3.01 0.71 -10.90
C ASN A 42 3.88 0.70 -9.61
N VAL A 43 3.27 0.66 -8.44
CA VAL A 43 3.93 0.76 -7.14
C VAL A 43 3.77 -0.59 -6.45
N ASP A 44 4.89 -1.17 -6.00
CA ASP A 44 4.97 -2.45 -5.29
C ASP A 44 4.36 -2.36 -3.88
N VAL A 45 3.05 -2.10 -3.83
CA VAL A 45 2.25 -1.99 -2.62
C VAL A 45 1.20 -3.08 -2.63
N GLU A 46 1.25 -3.92 -1.60
CA GLU A 46 0.20 -4.89 -1.34
C GLU A 46 -0.92 -4.19 -0.59
N LEU A 47 -2.17 -4.35 -1.02
CA LEU A 47 -3.26 -3.69 -0.34
C LEU A 47 -4.37 -4.68 -0.02
N ILE A 48 -4.55 -4.91 1.27
CA ILE A 48 -5.53 -5.82 1.84
C ILE A 48 -6.93 -5.26 1.63
N ASP A 49 -7.83 -6.16 1.26
CA ASP A 49 -9.28 -5.97 1.27
C ASP A 49 -9.80 -6.80 2.44
N PHE A 50 -10.49 -6.16 3.39
CA PHE A 50 -11.05 -6.83 4.56
C PHE A 50 -12.47 -7.33 4.31
N ASP A 51 -13.09 -6.96 3.19
CA ASP A 51 -14.43 -7.41 2.81
C ASP A 51 -14.39 -8.74 2.03
N ILE A 52 -13.18 -9.26 1.74
CA ILE A 52 -12.97 -10.56 1.10
C ILE A 52 -12.61 -11.60 2.19
N PRO A 53 -13.40 -12.69 2.34
CA PRO A 53 -13.18 -13.73 3.34
C PRO A 53 -11.93 -14.58 3.08
#